data_AF-A0A929ZV84-F1
#
_entry.id   AF-A0A929ZV84-F1
#
_cell.length_a   1.000
_cell.length_b   1.000
_cell.length_c   1.000
_cell.angle_alpha   90.00
_cell.angle_beta   90.00
_cell.angle_gamma   90.00
#
_symmetry.space_group_name_H-M   'P 1'
#
loop_
_entity.id
_entity.type
_entity.pdbx_description
1 polymer ?
#
loop_
_entity_poly.entity_id
_entity_poly.type
_entity_poly.pdbx_seq_one_letter_code
_entity_poly.pdbx_strand_id
1 'polypeptide(L)' 'MKKLFFSLMFSLVGTLSNAQIEGKWKTIDDETGKAKSIVEIFKK' A
#
# COMPACT_ATOMS: atom_id res chain seq x y z
N MET A 1 -3.46 -7.19 -33.60
CA MET A 1 -3.87 -5.90 -33.02
C MET A 1 -4.53 -6.06 -31.64
N LYS A 2 -5.72 -6.68 -31.52
CA LYS A 2 -6.45 -6.78 -30.23
C LYS A 2 -5.67 -7.51 -29.11
N LYS A 3 -4.94 -8.59 -29.44
CA LYS A 3 -4.13 -9.35 -28.45
C LYS A 3 -2.99 -8.54 -27.84
N LEU A 4 -2.31 -7.72 -28.65
CA LEU A 4 -1.25 -6.81 -28.20
C LEU A 4 -1.82 -5.71 -27.29
N PHE A 5 -3.00 -5.18 -27.63
CA PHE A 5 -3.68 -4.20 -26.79
C PHE A 5 -4.02 -4.76 -25.40
N PHE A 6 -4.57 -5.98 -25.34
CA PHE A 6 -4.85 -6.64 -24.06
C PHE A 6 -3.56 -6.95 -23.26
N SER A 7 -2.49 -7.39 -23.93
CA SER A 7 -1.20 -7.62 -23.28
C SER A 7 -0.62 -6.33 -22.67
N LEU A 8 -0.71 -5.22 -23.40
CA LEU A 8 -0.20 -3.93 -22.94
C LEU A 8 -1.02 -3.42 -21.75
N MET A 9 -2.35 -3.52 -21.81
CA MET A 9 -3.23 -3.16 -20.69
C MET A 9 -2.92 -3.96 -19.43
N PHE A 10 -2.69 -5.26 -19.55
CA PHE A 10 -2.39 -6.09 -18.38
C PHE A 10 -1.04 -5.73 -17.74
N SER A 11 -0.04 -5.37 -18.55
CA SER A 11 1.29 -4.98 -18.04
C SER A 11 1.29 -3.68 -17.23
N LEU A 12 0.37 -2.76 -17.53
CA LEU A 12 0.25 -1.46 -16.85
C LEU A 12 -0.38 -1.55 -15.45
N VAL A 13 -1.11 -2.63 -15.14
CA VAL A 13 -1.72 -2.81 -13.81
C VAL A 13 -0.65 -3.05 -12.74
N GLY A 14 0.45 -3.73 -13.09
CA GLY A 14 1.54 -4.04 -12.16
C GLY A 14 2.38 -2.84 -11.74
N THR A 15 2.40 -1.75 -12.51
CA THR A 15 3.18 -0.55 -12.16
C THR A 15 2.49 0.34 -11.12
N LEU A 16 1.20 0.10 -10.84
CA LEU A 16 0.42 0.89 -9.89
C LEU A 16 0.46 0.33 -8.46
N SER A 17 0.98 -0.88 -8.26
CA SER A 17 1.11 -1.48 -6.92
C SER A 17 2.34 -0.94 -6.19
N ASN A 18 2.30 0.33 -5.76
CA ASN A 18 3.24 0.86 -4.78
C ASN A 18 2.62 0.74 -3.38
N ALA A 19 3.31 0.06 -2.46
CA ALA A 19 2.89 0.03 -1.07
C ALA A 19 3.16 1.41 -0.44
N GLN A 20 2.09 2.19 -0.20
CA GLN A 20 2.20 3.46 0.49
C GLN A 20 2.40 3.20 1.99
N ILE A 21 3.64 3.40 2.46
CA ILE A 21 4.01 3.25 3.88
C ILE A 21 3.84 4.59 4.62
N GLU A 22 3.72 5.70 3.90
CA GLU A 22 3.49 7.03 4.46
C GLU A 22 2.05 7.18 4.98
N GLY A 23 1.92 7.71 6.20
CA GLY A 23 0.63 7.90 6.86
C GLY A 23 0.69 7.78 8.37
N LYS A 24 -0.49 7.87 9.00
CA LYS A 24 -0.65 7.68 10.45
C LYS A 24 -0.94 6.22 10.74
N TRP A 25 0.04 5.54 11.30
CA TRP A 25 -0.05 4.16 11.75
C TRP A 25 -0.45 4.11 13.20
N LYS A 26 -1.30 3.15 13.56
CA LYS A 26 -1.67 2.89 14.94
C LYS A 26 -1.06 1.57 15.35
N THR A 27 -0.24 1.58 16.40
CA THR A 27 0.20 0.32 17.00
C THR A 27 -0.93 -0.25 17.84
N ILE A 28 -1.24 -1.52 17.59
CA ILE A 28 -2.20 -2.28 18.38
C ILE A 28 -1.36 -3.17 19.29
N ASP A 29 -1.72 -3.20 20.57
CA ASP A 29 -1.16 -4.13 21.53
C ASP A 29 -1.69 -5.53 21.26
N ASP A 30 -0.80 -6.49 21.02
CA ASP A 30 -1.19 -7.85 20.63
C ASP A 30 -1.83 -8.66 21.78
N GLU A 31 -1.61 -8.27 23.04
CA GLU A 31 -2.13 -8.97 24.22
C GLU A 31 -3.53 -8.49 24.63
N THR A 32 -3.81 -7.20 24.43
CA THR A 32 -5.03 -6.50 24.89
C THR A 32 -5.90 -6.01 23.73
N GLY A 33 -5.39 -6.01 22.49
CA GLY A 33 -6.06 -5.46 21.32
C GLY A 33 -6.23 -3.94 21.36
N LYS A 34 -5.58 -3.25 22.31
CA LYS A 34 -5.76 -1.81 22.52
C LYS A 34 -4.79 -0.99 21.67
N ALA A 35 -5.29 0.17 21.28
CA ALA A 35 -4.53 1.28 20.74
C ALA A 35 -3.38 1.71 21.66
N LYS A 36 -2.12 1.50 21.28
CA LYS A 36 -0.96 1.98 22.06
C LYS A 36 -0.51 3.36 21.66
N SER A 37 -0.21 3.59 20.38
CA SER A 37 0.35 4.86 19.92
C SER A 37 0.03 5.14 18.46
N ILE A 38 -0.02 6.43 18.10
CA ILE A 38 -0.14 6.89 16.71
C ILE A 38 1.26 7.30 16.26
N VAL A 39 1.80 6.62 15.25
CA VAL A 39 3.09 6.89 14.62
C VAL A 39 2.83 7.49 13.25
N GLU A 40 3.35 8.68 12.99
CA GLU A 40 3.24 9.33 11.68
C GLU A 40 4.52 9.08 10.87
N ILE A 41 4.41 8.34 9.77
CA ILE A 41 5.51 8.06 8.85
C ILE A 41 5.42 9.05 7.70
N PHE A 42 6.46 9.87 7.54
CA PHE A 42 6.61 10.81 6.44
C PHE A 42 7.93 10.57 5.70
N LYS A 43 7.95 10.89 4.41
CA LYS A 43 9.16 10.87 3.59
C LYS A 43 9.88 12.22 3.68
N LYS A 44 11.21 12.19 3.73
CA LYS A 44 12.08 13.37 3.78
C LYS A 44 12.12 14.11 2.44
#